data_AF-A0A7W0RPR2-F1
#
_entry.id   AF-A0A7W0RPR2-F1
#
_cell.length_a   1.000
_cell.length_b   1.000
_cell.length_c   1.000
_cell.angle_alpha   90.00
_cell.angle_beta   90.00
_cell.angle_gamma   90.00
#
_symmetry.space_group_name_H-M   'P 1'
#
loop_
_entity.id
_entity.type
_entity.pdbx_description
1 polymer ?
#
loop_
_entity_poly.entity_id
_entity_poly.type
_entity_poly.pdbx_seq_one_letter_code
_entity_poly.pdbx_strand_id
1 'polypeptide(L)' 'MLVVVYTWRGDTIRLISARKATRRERATYLKELP' A
#
# COMPACT_ATOMS: atom_id res chain seq x y z
N MET A 1 3.50 9.01 -1.03
CA MET A 1 2.95 7.77 -0.45
C MET A 1 1.99 7.11 -1.42
N LEU A 2 2.29 5.87 -1.78
CA LEU A 2 1.49 5.01 -2.63
C LEU A 2 0.93 3.87 -1.74
N VAL A 3 -0.35 3.55 -1.91
CA VAL A 3 -0.95 2.36 -1.30
C VAL A 3 -1.13 1.33 -2.39
N VAL A 4 -0.62 0.14 -2.14
CA VAL A 4 -0.67 -0.98 -3.08
C VAL A 4 -1.34 -2.17 -2.43
N VAL A 5 -2.34 -2.70 -3.12
CA VAL A 5 -2.92 -4.01 -2.82
C VAL A 5 -2.30 -4.98 -3.80
N TYR A 6 -1.70 -6.03 -3.27
CA TYR A 6 -1.04 -7.05 -4.06
C TYR A 6 -1.33 -8.43 -3.49
N THR A 7 -1.02 -9.44 -4.29
CA THR A 7 -1.03 -10.83 -3.87
C THR A 7 0.22 -11.54 -4.37
N TRP A 8 0.56 -12.67 -3.76
CA TRP A 8 1.66 -13.52 -4.18
C TRP A 8 1.18 -14.62 -5.12
N ARG A 9 1.95 -14.89 -6.17
CA ARG A 9 1.79 -16.02 -7.10
C ARG A 9 3.13 -16.75 -7.15
N GLY A 10 3.33 -17.67 -6.20
CA GLY A 10 4.66 -18.22 -5.92
C GLY A 10 5.59 -17.06 -5.52
N ASP A 11 6.69 -16.92 -6.25
CA ASP A 11 7.71 -15.89 -6.00
C ASP A 11 7.45 -14.56 -6.70
N THR A 12 6.36 -14.46 -7.47
CA THR A 12 6.01 -13.23 -8.19
C THR A 12 4.91 -12.46 -7.47
N ILE A 13 5.11 -11.15 -7.32
CA ILE A 13 4.07 -10.24 -6.84
C ILE A 13 3.13 -9.89 -7.98
N ARG A 14 1.83 -10.15 -7.80
CA ARG A 14 0.77 -9.63 -8.66
C ARG A 14 0.15 -8.39 -8.01
N LEU A 15 0.34 -7.24 -8.65
CA LEU A 15 -0.33 -6.00 -8.27
C LEU A 15 -1.82 -6.09 -8.61
N ILE A 16 -2.70 -5.78 -7.65
CA ILE A 16 -4.16 -5.77 -7.83
C ILE A 16 -4.65 -4.34 -7.99
N SER A 17 -4.13 -3.42 -7.17
CA SER A 17 -4.48 -2.01 -7.22
C SER A 17 -3.32 -1.16 -6.73
N ALA A 18 -3.13 0.00 -7.36
CA ALA A 18 -2.23 1.05 -6.91
C ALA A 18 -2.97 2.37 -6.95
N ARG A 19 -3.00 3.07 -5.81
CA ARG A 19 -3.58 4.41 -5.75
C ARG A 19 -2.82 5.33 -4.82
N LYS A 20 -3.05 6.62 -5.01
CA LYS A 20 -2.57 7.65 -4.11
C LYS A 20 -3.24 7.47 -2.74
N ALA A 21 -2.43 7.51 -1.68
CA ALA A 21 -2.93 7.55 -0.31
C ALA A 21 -3.74 8.85 -0.09
N THR A 22 -4.92 8.73 0.51
CA THR A 22 -5.73 9.88 0.96
C THR A 22 -5.02 10.61 2.10
N ARG A 23 -5.47 11.83 2.44
CA ARG A 23 -4.86 12.60 3.55
C ARG A 23 -4.96 11.87 4.89
N ARG A 24 -6.10 11.22 5.18
CA ARG A 24 -6.32 10.48 6.42
C ARG A 24 -5.41 9.25 6.50
N GLU A 25 -5.35 8.45 5.45
CA GLU A 25 -4.48 7.27 5.38
C GLU A 25 -3.02 7.64 5.56
N ARG A 26 -2.55 8.73 4.93
CA ARG A 26 -1.18 9.21 5.14
C ARG A 26 -0.91 9.47 6.60
N ALA A 27 -1.79 10.18 7.30
CA ALA A 27 -1.60 10.49 8.72
C ALA A 27 -1.56 9.22 9.58
N THR A 28 -2.44 8.25 9.33
CA THR A 28 -2.43 6.95 10.02
C THR A 28 -1.13 6.20 9.76
N TYR A 29 -0.75 6.02 8.50
CA TYR A 29 0.44 5.25 8.16
C TYR A 29 1.73 5.92 8.60
N LEU A 30 1.84 7.26 8.54
CA LEU A 30 3.01 7.99 9.07
C LEU A 30 3.17 7.81 10.58
N LYS A 31 2.07 7.62 11.32
CA LYS A 31 2.14 7.33 12.76
C LYS A 31 2.57 5.89 13.05
N GLU A 32 2.16 4.96 12.19
CA GLU A 32 2.42 3.52 12.35
C GLU A 32 3.74 3.08 11.71
N LEU A 33 4.35 3.92 10.87
CA LEU A 33 5.69 3.70 10.32
C LEU A 33 6.74 3.86 11.43
N PRO A 34 7.61 2.86 11.66
CA PRO A 34 8.68 2.93 12.64
C PRO A 34 9.79 3.94 12.27
#